data_AF-A0A2U8WPS6-F1
#
_entry.id   AF-A0A2U8WPS6-F1
#
_cell.length_a   1.000
_cell.length_b   1.000
_cell.length_c   1.000
_cell.angle_alpha   90.00
_cell.angle_beta   90.00
_cell.angle_gamma   90.00
#
_symmetry.space_group_name_H-M   'P 1'
#
loop_
_entity.id
_entity.type
_entity.pdbx_description
1 polymer ?
#
loop_
_entity_poly.entity_id
_entity_poly.type
_entity_poly.pdbx_seq_one_letter_code
_entity_poly.pdbx_strand_id
1 'polypeptide(L)'
;MTEIEIPALTRRAWWPEAYADESMPAGRETPSAWLYQLDDGARRYGERDGQDYPTWPIAEGQTVKFLASDDLGSCLLIVEDDGTTQWEPRPPEGAYLYDRDDREFGGDGPDDFVKNLRDFGILEPGMRMVVRVERLQPDVECRFTTAGGPPRFVALTPLPPIEEATEAPTDPEITAQLGLMME
;
A
#
# COMPACT_ATOMS: atom_id res chain seq x y z
N MET A 1 -17.28 -16.33 -17.68
CA MET A 1 -16.51 -15.54 -16.71
C MET A 1 -16.35 -14.17 -17.31
N THR A 2 -16.90 -13.14 -16.67
CA THR A 2 -16.85 -11.76 -17.18
C THR A 2 -15.50 -11.17 -16.83
N GLU A 3 -14.80 -10.64 -17.83
CA GLU A 3 -13.54 -9.92 -17.64
C GLU A 3 -13.81 -8.55 -17.02
N ILE A 4 -13.10 -8.20 -15.95
CA ILE A 4 -13.23 -6.92 -15.25
C ILE A 4 -11.93 -6.15 -15.42
N GLU A 5 -12.01 -5.01 -16.11
CA GLU A 5 -10.90 -4.08 -16.20
C GLU A 5 -10.71 -3.35 -14.86
N ILE A 6 -9.47 -3.24 -14.41
CA ILE A 6 -9.11 -2.57 -13.17
C ILE A 6 -8.77 -1.12 -13.52
N PRO A 7 -9.61 -0.13 -13.17
CA PRO A 7 -9.26 1.26 -13.38
C PRO A 7 -8.08 1.65 -12.49
N ALA A 8 -7.27 2.61 -12.94
CA ALA A 8 -6.36 3.31 -12.06
C ALA A 8 -7.19 4.06 -11.01
N LEU A 9 -6.91 3.79 -9.73
CA LEU A 9 -7.54 4.49 -8.62
C LEU A 9 -6.44 5.23 -7.87
N THR A 10 -6.58 6.55 -7.73
CA THR A 10 -5.53 7.44 -7.19
C THR A 10 -5.12 7.14 -5.75
N ARG A 11 -5.86 6.27 -5.06
CA ARG A 11 -5.61 5.83 -3.69
C ARG A 11 -5.39 4.32 -3.57
N ARG A 12 -5.17 3.61 -4.68
CA ARG A 12 -4.85 2.18 -4.64
C ARG A 12 -3.52 1.93 -5.30
N ALA A 13 -2.65 1.29 -4.54
CA ALA A 13 -1.37 0.81 -5.00
C ALA A 13 -1.41 -0.72 -5.14
N TRP A 14 -0.72 -1.23 -6.15
CA TRP A 14 -0.69 -2.64 -6.50
C TRP A 14 0.73 -3.16 -6.47
N TRP A 15 0.91 -4.41 -6.01
CA TRP A 15 2.16 -5.17 -6.07
C TRP A 15 1.88 -6.60 -6.51
N PRO A 16 2.77 -7.24 -7.28
CA PRO A 16 2.81 -8.69 -7.35
C PRO A 16 2.86 -9.27 -5.93
N GLU A 17 2.03 -10.27 -5.62
CA GLU A 17 1.97 -10.87 -4.29
C GLU A 17 3.34 -11.42 -3.83
N ALA A 18 4.17 -11.86 -4.79
CA ALA A 18 5.53 -12.29 -4.53
C ALA A 18 6.48 -11.20 -3.96
N TYR A 19 6.04 -9.94 -3.85
CA TYR A 19 6.75 -8.87 -3.14
C TYR A 19 6.26 -8.61 -1.72
N ALA A 20 5.15 -9.21 -1.28
CA ALA A 20 4.46 -8.86 -0.04
C ALA A 20 5.23 -9.24 1.26
N ASP A 21 6.26 -10.09 1.17
CA ASP A 21 7.04 -10.59 2.31
C ASP A 21 8.34 -9.79 2.57
N GLU A 22 8.67 -8.83 1.68
CA GLU A 22 9.94 -8.08 1.70
C GLU A 22 9.69 -6.57 1.63
N SER A 23 10.75 -5.77 1.80
CA SER A 23 10.73 -4.32 1.56
C SER A 23 10.13 -4.01 0.19
N MET A 24 8.85 -3.64 0.12
CA MET A 24 8.15 -3.53 -1.17
C MET A 24 8.68 -2.34 -1.99
N PRO A 25 8.82 -2.47 -3.32
CA PRO A 25 9.07 -1.32 -4.19
C PRO A 25 7.90 -0.32 -4.11
N ALA A 26 8.04 0.86 -4.73
CA ALA A 26 6.91 1.76 -4.88
C ALA A 26 5.74 1.05 -5.62
N GLY A 27 4.54 1.12 -5.04
CA GLY A 27 3.36 0.51 -5.63
C GLY A 27 2.93 1.22 -6.91
N ARG A 28 2.25 0.48 -7.80
CA ARG A 28 1.76 1.02 -9.09
C ARG A 28 0.25 1.17 -9.10
N GLU A 29 -0.26 2.07 -9.94
CA GLU A 29 -1.69 2.41 -10.00
C GLU A 29 -2.59 1.26 -10.49
N THR A 30 -2.03 0.31 -11.24
CA THR A 30 -2.76 -0.88 -11.74
C THR A 30 -1.84 -2.11 -11.79
N PRO A 31 -2.39 -3.34 -11.78
CA PRO A 31 -1.60 -4.54 -12.05
C PRO A 31 -0.88 -4.49 -13.42
N SER A 32 -1.54 -3.95 -14.45
CA SER A 32 -0.97 -3.82 -15.79
C SER A 32 0.23 -2.90 -15.85
N ALA A 33 0.35 -1.95 -14.93
CA ALA A 33 1.53 -1.07 -14.86
C ALA A 33 2.80 -1.83 -14.48
N TRP A 34 2.72 -3.06 -13.96
CA TRP A 34 3.88 -3.93 -13.70
C TRP A 34 4.41 -4.63 -14.96
N LEU A 35 3.69 -4.56 -16.09
CA LEU A 35 4.11 -5.17 -17.34
C LEU A 35 5.16 -4.34 -18.04
N TYR A 36 6.16 -5.01 -18.60
CA TYR A 36 7.10 -4.40 -19.53
C TYR A 36 7.56 -5.40 -20.60
N GLN A 37 8.25 -4.88 -21.60
CA GLN A 37 8.80 -5.68 -22.70
C GLN A 37 10.33 -5.52 -22.72
N LEU A 38 11.01 -6.64 -22.90
CA LEU A 38 12.45 -6.67 -23.15
C LEU A 38 12.77 -6.37 -24.61
N ASP A 39 14.03 -6.08 -24.91
CA ASP A 39 14.51 -5.76 -26.26
C ASP A 39 14.33 -6.92 -27.26
N ASP A 40 14.31 -8.16 -26.77
CA ASP A 40 14.01 -9.37 -27.56
C ASP A 40 12.51 -9.58 -27.82
N GLY A 41 11.67 -8.70 -27.29
CA GLY A 41 10.22 -8.74 -27.41
C GLY A 41 9.51 -9.57 -26.34
N ALA A 42 10.25 -10.26 -25.46
CA ALA A 42 9.66 -11.06 -24.38
C ALA A 42 8.93 -10.17 -23.35
N ARG A 43 7.81 -10.69 -22.84
CA ARG A 43 6.98 -10.01 -21.83
C ARG A 43 7.35 -10.49 -20.44
N ARG A 44 7.44 -9.54 -19.51
CA ARG A 44 7.66 -9.80 -18.09
C ARG A 44 6.74 -8.91 -17.26
N TYR A 45 6.60 -9.29 -15.99
CA TYR A 45 6.06 -8.42 -14.95
C TYR A 45 7.04 -8.33 -13.77
N GLY A 46 6.97 -7.21 -13.06
CA GLY A 46 7.83 -6.90 -11.91
C GLY A 46 8.54 -5.56 -12.08
N GLU A 47 9.45 -5.27 -11.15
CA GLU A 47 10.23 -4.04 -11.14
C GLU A 47 11.32 -4.08 -12.22
N ARG A 48 11.32 -3.12 -13.15
CA ARG A 48 12.23 -3.17 -14.32
C ARG A 48 13.64 -2.76 -13.93
N ASP A 49 13.75 -1.74 -13.08
CA ASP A 49 14.99 -1.02 -12.84
C ASP A 49 15.52 -1.24 -11.40
N GLY A 50 14.86 -2.08 -10.61
CA GLY A 50 15.25 -2.41 -9.24
C GLY A 50 16.19 -3.62 -9.18
N GLN A 51 17.40 -3.43 -8.67
CA GLN A 51 18.36 -4.54 -8.52
C GLN A 51 17.89 -5.62 -7.53
N ASP A 52 17.03 -5.24 -6.58
CA ASP A 52 16.65 -6.10 -5.46
C ASP A 52 15.29 -6.80 -5.66
N TYR A 53 14.59 -6.50 -6.77
CA TYR A 53 13.23 -6.99 -6.99
C TYR A 53 13.17 -7.98 -8.15
N PRO A 54 12.79 -9.24 -7.91
CA PRO A 54 12.72 -10.25 -8.96
C PRO A 54 11.68 -9.88 -10.01
N THR A 55 11.88 -10.34 -11.24
CA THR A 55 10.91 -10.20 -12.33
C THR A 55 10.63 -11.56 -12.92
N TRP A 56 9.45 -11.73 -13.52
CA TRP A 56 9.01 -13.03 -14.01
C TRP A 56 8.49 -12.96 -15.44
N PRO A 57 8.72 -14.00 -16.26
CA PRO A 57 8.10 -14.11 -17.57
C PRO A 57 6.58 -14.25 -17.43
N ILE A 58 5.83 -13.74 -18.41
CA ILE A 58 4.37 -13.86 -18.46
C ILE A 58 3.91 -14.41 -19.81
N ALA A 59 2.94 -15.33 -19.78
CA ALA A 59 2.33 -15.93 -20.96
C ALA A 59 0.82 -15.64 -21.03
N GLU A 60 0.26 -15.57 -22.24
CA GLU A 60 -1.18 -15.40 -22.48
C GLU A 60 -1.99 -16.41 -21.65
N GLY A 61 -2.98 -15.90 -20.89
CA GLY A 61 -3.85 -16.72 -20.05
C GLY A 61 -3.28 -17.11 -18.69
N GLN A 62 -2.01 -16.79 -18.39
CA GLN A 62 -1.43 -17.02 -17.06
C GLN A 62 -2.10 -16.15 -16.01
N THR A 63 -2.41 -16.75 -14.85
CA THR A 63 -2.93 -16.06 -13.67
C THR A 63 -1.78 -15.67 -12.75
N VAL A 64 -1.82 -14.44 -12.26
CA VAL A 64 -0.89 -13.84 -11.29
C VAL A 64 -1.71 -13.22 -10.17
N LYS A 65 -1.24 -13.36 -8.93
CA LYS A 65 -1.84 -12.70 -7.77
C LYS A 65 -1.21 -11.34 -7.54
N PHE A 66 -2.05 -10.37 -7.22
CA PHE A 66 -1.62 -9.04 -6.83
C PHE A 66 -2.18 -8.69 -5.46
N LEU A 67 -1.32 -8.15 -4.61
CA LEU A 67 -1.71 -7.41 -3.42
C LEU A 67 -2.18 -6.02 -3.83
N ALA A 68 -3.29 -5.57 -3.27
CA ALA A 68 -3.73 -4.18 -3.34
C ALA A 68 -3.66 -3.54 -1.96
N SER A 69 -3.15 -2.31 -1.89
CA SER A 69 -3.23 -1.47 -0.69
C SER A 69 -4.02 -0.21 -1.01
N ASP A 70 -5.03 0.07 -0.19
CA ASP A 70 -5.78 1.32 -0.23
C ASP A 70 -5.18 2.33 0.74
N ASP A 71 -4.81 3.51 0.24
CA ASP A 71 -4.43 4.67 1.04
C ASP A 71 -5.68 5.27 1.70
N LEU A 72 -5.79 5.09 3.02
CA LEU A 72 -6.85 5.63 3.86
C LEU A 72 -6.44 6.95 4.53
N GLY A 73 -5.30 7.51 4.15
CA GLY A 73 -4.77 8.77 4.65
C GLY A 73 -3.80 8.60 5.82
N SER A 74 -3.95 9.46 6.81
CA SER A 74 -3.07 9.50 7.97
C SER A 74 -3.84 9.86 9.23
N CYS A 75 -3.29 9.46 10.37
CA CYS A 75 -3.77 9.85 11.68
C CYS A 75 -2.61 10.32 12.55
N LEU A 76 -2.93 11.01 13.65
CA LEU A 76 -1.98 11.41 14.66
C LEU A 76 -2.07 10.46 15.85
N LEU A 77 -0.97 9.81 16.20
CA LEU A 77 -0.77 9.16 17.49
C LEU A 77 -0.22 10.19 18.47
N ILE A 78 -0.90 10.37 19.59
CA ILE A 78 -0.47 11.22 20.71
C ILE A 78 -0.17 10.31 21.90
N VAL A 79 1.03 10.42 22.45
CA VAL A 79 1.43 9.76 23.70
C VAL A 79 1.47 10.81 24.79
N GLU A 80 0.60 10.70 25.78
CA GLU A 80 0.53 11.62 26.90
C GLU A 80 1.71 11.44 27.85
N ASP A 81 1.95 12.41 28.74
CA ASP A 81 3.03 12.37 29.74
C ASP A 81 2.92 11.16 30.69
N ASP A 82 1.70 10.63 30.90
CA ASP A 82 1.44 9.45 31.72
C ASP A 82 1.58 8.12 30.94
N GLY A 83 1.95 8.18 29.67
CA GLY A 83 2.13 7.04 28.78
C GLY A 83 0.83 6.50 28.16
N THR A 84 -0.31 7.14 28.39
CA THR A 84 -1.55 6.81 27.68
C THR A 84 -1.49 7.29 26.23
N THR A 85 -2.27 6.64 25.35
CA THR A 85 -2.22 6.91 23.89
C THR A 85 -3.58 7.32 23.36
N GLN A 86 -3.60 8.31 22.47
CA GLN A 86 -4.79 8.82 21.78
C GLN A 86 -4.55 8.91 20.27
N TRP A 87 -5.65 8.89 19.50
CA TRP A 87 -5.62 8.87 18.04
C TRP A 87 -6.55 9.94 17.44
N GLU A 88 -6.03 10.73 16.50
CA GLU A 88 -6.78 11.81 15.84
C GLU A 88 -6.54 11.84 14.31
N PRO A 89 -7.52 11.42 13.46
CA PRO A 89 -8.74 10.74 13.85
C PRO A 89 -8.40 9.32 14.31
N ARG A 90 -9.39 8.64 14.89
CA ARG A 90 -9.25 7.21 15.15
C ARG A 90 -9.09 6.45 13.82
N PRO A 91 -8.08 5.56 13.68
CA PRO A 91 -7.98 4.69 12.52
C PRO A 91 -9.24 3.84 12.31
N PRO A 92 -9.66 3.59 11.06
CA PRO A 92 -10.79 2.72 10.78
C PRO A 92 -10.47 1.27 11.16
N GLU A 93 -11.52 0.48 11.40
CA GLU A 93 -11.39 -0.94 11.70
C GLU A 93 -10.75 -1.68 10.51
N GLY A 94 -9.84 -2.62 10.82
CA GLY A 94 -9.12 -3.40 9.82
C GLY A 94 -8.06 -2.61 9.04
N ALA A 95 -7.68 -1.42 9.49
CA ALA A 95 -6.55 -0.69 8.91
C ALA A 95 -5.21 -1.27 9.36
N TYR A 96 -4.25 -1.25 8.44
CA TYR A 96 -2.84 -1.45 8.71
C TYR A 96 -2.18 -0.08 8.95
N LEU A 97 -1.40 0.02 10.02
CA LEU A 97 -0.73 1.25 10.43
C LEU A 97 0.77 1.07 10.29
N TYR A 98 1.47 2.07 9.78
CA TYR A 98 2.93 2.06 9.73
C TYR A 98 3.51 3.47 9.83
N ASP A 99 4.77 3.55 10.23
CA ASP A 99 5.50 4.83 10.28
C ASP A 99 5.60 5.43 8.87
N ARG A 100 5.49 6.76 8.77
CA ARG A 100 5.57 7.48 7.51
C ARG A 100 6.84 7.15 6.72
N ASP A 101 7.95 7.02 7.42
CA ASP A 101 9.28 6.94 6.81
C ASP A 101 9.78 5.49 6.68
N ASP A 102 9.09 4.54 7.30
CA ASP A 102 9.51 3.14 7.31
C ASP A 102 8.31 2.17 7.33
N ARG A 103 8.22 1.32 6.30
CA ARG A 103 7.22 0.26 6.22
C ARG A 103 7.63 -0.99 7.03
N GLU A 104 8.83 -1.03 7.58
CA GLU A 104 9.30 -2.13 8.43
C GLU A 104 8.60 -2.15 9.80
N PHE A 105 8.11 -1.01 10.26
CA PHE A 105 7.40 -0.89 11.54
C PHE A 105 5.92 -0.62 11.31
N GLY A 106 5.14 -1.70 11.29
CA GLY A 106 3.69 -1.64 11.15
C GLY A 106 2.93 -2.38 12.25
N GLY A 107 1.60 -2.35 12.16
CA GLY A 107 0.71 -3.09 13.05
C GLY A 107 -0.70 -3.23 12.49
N ASP A 108 -1.33 -4.34 12.82
CA ASP A 108 -2.71 -4.67 12.44
C ASP A 108 -3.71 -3.92 13.34
N GLY A 109 -3.73 -2.60 13.17
CA GLY A 109 -4.58 -1.66 13.90
C GLY A 109 -3.89 -0.98 15.09
N PRO A 110 -4.62 -0.08 15.78
CA PRO A 110 -4.06 0.85 16.76
C PRO A 110 -3.30 0.20 17.91
N ASP A 111 -3.86 -0.85 18.49
CA ASP A 111 -3.30 -1.49 19.69
C ASP A 111 -2.04 -2.27 19.37
N ASP A 112 -2.01 -2.98 18.23
CA ASP A 112 -0.85 -3.73 17.77
C ASP A 112 0.30 -2.78 17.38
N PHE A 113 -0.02 -1.69 16.68
CA PHE A 113 0.97 -0.67 16.33
C PHE A 113 1.61 -0.04 17.58
N VAL A 114 0.82 0.39 18.56
CA VAL A 114 1.34 0.94 19.84
C VAL A 114 2.16 -0.09 20.60
N LYS A 115 1.74 -1.36 20.60
CA LYS A 115 2.50 -2.45 21.20
C LYS A 115 3.87 -2.59 20.52
N ASN A 116 3.92 -2.60 19.19
CA ASN A 116 5.16 -2.75 18.44
C ASN A 116 6.11 -1.57 18.71
N LEU A 117 5.62 -0.33 18.64
CA LEU A 117 6.43 0.85 19.01
C LEU A 117 7.01 0.76 20.43
N ARG A 118 6.25 0.22 21.38
CA ARG A 118 6.72 0.00 22.75
C ARG A 118 7.76 -1.11 22.83
N ASP A 119 7.55 -2.22 22.15
CA ASP A 119 8.47 -3.37 22.13
C ASP A 119 9.84 -3.00 21.54
N PHE A 120 9.85 -2.08 20.57
CA PHE A 120 11.09 -1.52 19.97
C PHE A 120 11.67 -0.32 20.73
N GLY A 121 11.03 0.15 21.81
CA GLY A 121 11.51 1.27 22.62
C GLY A 121 11.43 2.63 21.91
N ILE A 122 10.54 2.78 20.94
CA ILE A 122 10.32 4.02 20.17
C ILE A 122 9.33 4.94 20.89
N LEU A 123 8.39 4.36 21.65
CA LEU A 123 7.31 5.10 22.28
C LEU A 123 7.79 5.92 23.49
N GLU A 124 7.75 7.25 23.39
CA GLU A 124 8.13 8.20 24.46
C GLU A 124 6.94 9.05 24.94
N PRO A 125 6.85 9.40 26.25
CA PRO A 125 5.84 10.34 26.74
C PRO A 125 5.97 11.73 26.08
N GLY A 126 4.84 12.35 25.75
CA GLY A 126 4.77 13.61 25.02
C GLY A 126 4.96 13.48 23.50
N MET A 127 5.21 12.28 22.98
CA MET A 127 5.41 12.03 21.54
C MET A 127 4.13 12.31 20.75
N ARG A 128 4.30 12.94 19.59
CA ARG A 128 3.25 13.13 18.57
C ARG A 128 3.78 12.60 17.25
N MET A 129 3.11 11.60 16.68
CA MET A 129 3.59 10.87 15.51
C MET A 129 2.50 10.82 14.44
N VAL A 130 2.84 11.24 13.21
CA VAL A 130 1.96 11.06 12.05
C VAL A 130 2.10 9.62 11.56
N VAL A 131 1.00 8.89 11.55
CA VAL A 131 0.95 7.47 11.19
C VAL A 131 0.19 7.32 9.89
N ARG A 132 0.74 6.55 8.94
CA ARG A 132 0.06 6.22 7.69
C ARG A 132 -0.98 5.15 7.94
N VAL A 133 -2.12 5.29 7.29
CA VAL A 133 -3.24 4.37 7.41
C VAL A 133 -3.50 3.77 6.05
N GLU A 134 -3.31 2.47 5.95
CA GLU A 134 -3.59 1.71 4.73
C GLU A 134 -4.59 0.59 5.01
N ARG A 135 -5.18 0.05 3.95
CA ARG A 135 -5.90 -1.23 4.02
C ARG A 135 -5.35 -2.18 2.98
N LEU A 136 -4.70 -3.22 3.48
CA LEU A 136 -4.30 -4.36 2.65
C LEU A 136 -5.55 -5.15 2.28
N GLN A 137 -5.80 -5.24 0.99
CA GLN A 137 -6.88 -6.04 0.42
C GLN A 137 -6.44 -7.49 0.27
N PRO A 138 -7.38 -8.46 0.28
CA PRO A 138 -7.06 -9.82 -0.12
C PRO A 138 -6.44 -9.87 -1.52
N ASP A 139 -5.59 -10.87 -1.76
CA ASP A 139 -4.99 -11.10 -3.06
C ASP A 139 -6.04 -11.13 -4.18
N VAL A 140 -5.74 -10.38 -5.24
CA VAL A 140 -6.56 -10.32 -6.45
C VAL A 140 -5.91 -11.19 -7.51
N GLU A 141 -6.62 -12.23 -7.92
CA GLU A 141 -6.21 -13.03 -9.07
C GLU A 141 -6.48 -12.26 -10.37
N CYS A 142 -5.41 -12.03 -11.12
CA CYS A 142 -5.44 -11.35 -12.39
C CYS A 142 -4.94 -12.26 -13.51
N ARG A 143 -5.68 -12.35 -14.62
CA ARG A 143 -5.26 -13.08 -15.82
C ARG A 143 -4.61 -12.13 -16.81
N PHE A 144 -3.42 -12.49 -17.29
CA PHE A 144 -2.77 -11.76 -18.38
C PHE A 144 -3.45 -12.06 -19.71
N THR A 145 -3.71 -11.02 -20.50
CA THR A 145 -4.23 -11.15 -21.85
C THR A 145 -3.76 -10.06 -22.81
N THR A 146 -3.60 -10.44 -24.07
CA THR A 146 -3.36 -9.59 -25.24
C THR A 146 -4.57 -9.55 -26.17
N ALA A 147 -5.64 -10.29 -25.86
CA ALA A 147 -6.85 -10.32 -26.65
C ALA A 147 -7.59 -8.97 -26.59
N GLY A 148 -7.98 -8.48 -27.77
CA GLY A 148 -8.83 -7.30 -27.90
C GLY A 148 -8.16 -5.97 -27.54
N GLY A 149 -6.83 -5.88 -27.44
CA GLY A 149 -6.16 -4.62 -27.12
C GLY A 149 -4.70 -4.76 -26.70
N PRO A 150 -4.13 -3.73 -26.05
CA PRO A 150 -2.78 -3.82 -25.49
C PRO A 150 -2.70 -4.92 -24.41
N PRO A 151 -1.49 -5.48 -24.18
CA PRO A 151 -1.24 -6.42 -23.09
C PRO A 151 -1.64 -5.85 -21.74
N ARG A 152 -2.41 -6.60 -20.95
CA ARG A 152 -2.94 -6.16 -19.66
C ARG A 152 -3.23 -7.34 -18.74
N PHE A 153 -3.40 -7.03 -17.46
CA PHE A 153 -3.99 -7.90 -16.46
C PHE A 153 -5.48 -7.57 -16.30
N VAL A 154 -6.30 -8.61 -16.18
CA VAL A 154 -7.75 -8.51 -15.97
C VAL A 154 -8.11 -9.24 -14.68
N ALA A 155 -8.84 -8.60 -13.77
CA ALA A 155 -9.26 -9.23 -12.53
C ALA A 155 -10.25 -10.38 -12.82
N LEU A 156 -10.08 -11.50 -12.12
CA LEU A 156 -10.98 -12.65 -12.19
C LEU A 156 -12.19 -12.51 -11.25
N THR A 157 -12.08 -11.65 -10.24
CA THR A 157 -13.13 -11.31 -9.28
C THR A 157 -13.31 -9.80 -9.20
N PRO A 158 -14.53 -9.31 -8.89
CA PRO A 158 -14.74 -7.89 -8.62
C PRO A 158 -13.88 -7.44 -7.43
N LEU A 159 -13.30 -6.25 -7.56
CA LEU A 159 -12.56 -5.64 -6.47
C LEU A 159 -13.52 -5.12 -5.40
N PRO A 160 -13.15 -5.22 -4.12
CA PRO A 160 -13.85 -4.46 -3.10
C PRO A 160 -13.73 -2.95 -3.44
N PRO A 161 -14.81 -2.18 -3.27
CA PRO A 161 -14.75 -0.74 -3.43
C PRO A 161 -13.73 -0.16 -2.45
N ILE A 162 -13.07 0.93 -2.85
CA ILE A 162 -12.31 1.74 -1.91
C ILE A 162 -13.34 2.39 -0.98
N GLU A 163 -13.30 2.07 0.31
CA GLU A 163 -14.08 2.82 1.28
C GLU A 163 -13.55 4.25 1.33
N GLU A 164 -14.46 5.24 1.36
CA GLU A 164 -14.05 6.63 1.41
C GLU A 164 -13.20 6.87 2.66
N ALA A 165 -11.96 7.36 2.43
CA ALA A 165 -11.06 7.71 3.52
C ALA A 165 -11.70 8.79 4.40
N THR A 166 -11.52 8.66 5.70
CA THR A 166 -11.66 9.81 6.59
C THR A 166 -10.51 10.77 6.28
N GLU A 167 -10.81 11.98 5.82
CA GLU A 167 -9.77 12.99 5.62
C GLU A 167 -9.00 13.20 6.93
N ALA A 168 -7.66 13.18 6.85
CA ALA A 168 -6.82 13.54 7.98
C ALA A 168 -7.16 14.98 8.42
N PRO A 169 -7.14 15.29 9.72
CA PRO A 169 -7.27 16.65 10.21
C PRO A 169 -6.18 17.48 9.57
N THR A 170 -6.62 18.55 8.91
CA THR A 170 -5.77 19.62 8.41
C THR A 170 -5.35 20.49 9.59
N ASP A 171 -4.67 19.90 10.57
CA ASP A 171 -4.01 20.69 11.59
C ASP A 171 -2.85 21.43 10.88
N PRO A 172 -2.86 22.77 10.86
CA PRO A 172 -1.82 23.55 10.19
C PRO A 172 -0.44 23.38 10.84
N GLU A 173 -0.32 22.99 12.12
CA GLU A 173 0.98 22.68 12.74
C GLU A 173 1.52 21.34 12.23
N ILE A 174 0.64 20.35 12.05
CA ILE A 174 0.99 19.08 11.40
C ILE A 174 1.33 19.33 9.94
N THR A 175 0.55 20.15 9.24
CA THR A 175 0.81 20.53 7.84
C THR A 175 2.13 21.29 7.69
N ALA A 176 2.51 22.12 8.69
CA ALA A 176 3.80 22.80 8.73
C ALA A 176 4.97 21.84 9.01
N GLN A 177 4.82 20.87 9.91
CA GLN A 177 5.79 19.78 10.07
C GLN A 177 5.89 18.91 8.80
N LEU A 178 4.78 18.68 8.11
CA LEU A 178 4.72 17.99 6.81
C LEU A 178 5.39 18.80 5.69
N GLY A 179 5.27 20.13 5.70
CA GLY A 179 5.83 21.03 4.69
C GLY A 179 7.30 21.39 4.88
N LEU A 180 7.81 21.38 6.11
CA LEU A 180 9.21 21.70 6.44
C LEU A 180 10.21 20.55 6.17
N MET A 181 9.74 19.35 5.80
CA MET A 181 10.58 18.20 5.47
C MET A 181 10.51 17.78 3.99
N MET A 182 9.87 18.59 3.14
CA MET A 182 9.85 18.42 1.67
C MET A 182 10.84 19.36 0.94
N GLU A 183 11.74 20.01 1.67
CA GLU A 183 12.90 20.74 1.12
C GLU A 183 14.20 19.93 1.25
#